data_AF-A0A846Y917-F1
#
_entry.id   AF-A0A846Y917-F1
#
_cell.length_a   1.000
_cell.length_b   1.000
_cell.length_c   1.000
_cell.angle_alpha   90.00
_cell.angle_beta   90.00
_cell.angle_gamma   90.00
#
_symmetry.space_group_name_H-M   'P 1'
#
loop_
_entity.id
_entity.type
_entity.pdbx_description
1 polymer ?
#
loop_
_entity_poly.entity_id
_entity_poly.type
_entity_poly.pdbx_seq_one_letter_code
_entity_poly.pdbx_strand_id
1 'polypeptide(L)'
;MSTGEVGVQGDGLVSLGTKMRDSAGVVNGQVQQVAMVAPTDTGFGYKTQGDAIHNGLLAVQQWLKDWSEATQLTGDAMGQTVVEVSTVDKENSDNTQQAAS
;
A
#
# COMPACT_ATOMS: atom_id res chain seq x y z
N MET A 1 26.53 -21.50 7.49
CA MET A 1 25.19 -21.21 6.95
C MET A 1 24.86 -19.79 7.38
N SER A 2 24.80 -18.85 6.44
CA SER A 2 24.35 -17.50 6.75
C SER A 2 22.84 -17.58 6.94
N THR A 3 22.37 -17.66 8.18
CA THR A 3 21.02 -17.24 8.50
C THR A 3 20.97 -15.77 8.11
N GLY A 4 20.35 -15.48 6.97
CA GLY A 4 20.06 -14.12 6.56
C GLY A 4 19.06 -13.53 7.53
N GLU A 5 19.52 -13.15 8.72
CA GLU A 5 18.81 -12.20 9.55
C GLU A 5 18.79 -10.90 8.76
N VAL A 6 17.70 -10.68 8.03
CA VAL A 6 17.34 -9.35 7.59
C VAL A 6 16.98 -8.61 8.87
N GLY A 7 18.00 -8.07 9.55
CA GLY A 7 17.83 -7.21 10.71
C GLY A 7 17.21 -5.92 10.22
N VAL A 8 15.89 -5.90 10.06
CA VAL A 8 15.19 -4.66 9.80
C VAL A 8 15.06 -3.95 11.14
N GLN A 9 15.80 -2.85 11.32
CA GLN A 9 15.60 -1.97 12.46
C GLN A 9 14.11 -1.61 12.52
N GLY A 10 13.47 -1.78 13.68
CA GLY A 10 12.04 -1.52 13.86
C GLY A 10 11.64 -0.14 13.32
N ASP A 11 12.49 0.86 13.55
CA ASP A 11 12.37 2.23 13.05
C ASP A 11 12.29 2.30 11.52
N GLY A 12 13.07 1.46 10.83
CA GLY A 12 13.09 1.33 9.38
C GLY A 12 11.80 0.72 8.83
N LEU A 13 11.23 -0.28 9.51
CA LEU A 13 9.91 -0.85 9.16
C LEU A 13 8.78 0.15 9.40
N VAL A 14 8.82 0.93 10.49
CA VAL A 14 7.85 2.00 10.74
C VAL A 14 7.90 3.06 9.65
N SER A 15 9.12 3.49 9.28
CA SER A 15 9.32 4.47 8.21
C SER A 15 8.81 3.94 6.86
N LEU A 16 9.11 2.69 6.54
CA LEU A 16 8.64 2.05 5.31
C LEU A 16 7.10 1.90 5.30
N GLY A 17 6.51 1.41 6.38
CA GLY A 17 5.06 1.27 6.50
C GLY A 17 4.33 2.61 6.39
N THR A 18 4.90 3.67 6.96
CA THR A 18 4.37 5.04 6.81
C THR A 18 4.43 5.51 5.36
N LYS A 19 5.58 5.35 4.70
CA LYS A 19 5.75 5.70 3.27
C LYS A 19 4.78 4.93 2.36
N MET A 20 4.51 3.66 2.67
CA MET A 20 3.52 2.86 1.95
C MET A 20 2.13 3.47 2.09
N ARG A 21 1.70 3.82 3.31
CA ARG A 21 0.39 4.47 3.54
C ARG A 21 0.29 5.83 2.85
N ASP A 22 1.34 6.65 2.92
CA ASP A 22 1.38 7.95 2.24
C ASP A 22 1.27 7.78 0.73
N SER A 23 2.02 6.83 0.15
CA SER A 23 1.97 6.49 -1.27
C SER A 23 0.57 5.99 -1.68
N ALA A 24 -0.06 5.15 -0.86
CA ALA A 24 -1.43 4.69 -1.08
C ALA A 24 -2.41 5.88 -1.13
N GLY A 25 -2.29 6.83 -0.20
CA GLY A 25 -3.09 8.06 -0.19
C GLY A 25 -2.90 8.90 -1.44
N VAL A 26 -1.65 9.07 -1.90
CA VAL A 26 -1.34 9.80 -3.13
C VAL A 26 -1.95 9.11 -4.36
N VAL A 27 -1.78 7.79 -4.50
CA VAL A 27 -2.35 7.02 -5.62
C VAL A 27 -3.86 7.09 -5.61
N ASN A 28 -4.50 6.91 -4.45
CA ASN A 28 -5.95 7.01 -4.32
C ASN A 28 -6.46 8.43 -4.69
N GLY A 29 -5.71 9.47 -4.36
CA GLY A 29 -6.00 10.84 -4.80
C GLY A 29 -6.00 11.00 -6.33
N GLN A 30 -5.14 10.26 -7.04
CA GLN A 30 -5.06 10.31 -8.50
C GLN A 30 -6.17 9.53 -9.21
N VAL A 31 -6.85 8.60 -8.52
CA VAL A 31 -8.02 7.87 -9.07
C VAL A 31 -9.08 8.83 -9.60
N GLN A 32 -9.30 9.96 -8.91
CA GLN A 32 -10.30 10.97 -9.30
C GLN A 32 -9.83 11.84 -10.48
N GLN A 33 -8.54 11.84 -10.79
CA GLN A 33 -7.97 12.61 -11.90
C GLN A 33 -8.04 11.85 -13.23
N VAL A 34 -8.46 10.58 -13.24
CA VAL A 34 -8.71 9.82 -14.46
C VAL A 34 -9.93 10.41 -15.17
N ALA A 35 -9.67 11.26 -16.16
CA ALA A 35 -10.71 11.89 -16.97
C ALA A 35 -11.38 10.86 -17.88
N MET A 36 -12.69 10.67 -17.73
CA MET A 36 -13.47 9.74 -18.54
C MET A 36 -13.85 10.36 -19.88
N VAL A 37 -13.91 9.53 -20.91
CA VAL A 37 -14.48 9.90 -22.22
C VAL A 37 -15.98 9.65 -22.17
N ALA A 38 -16.81 10.68 -22.34
CA ALA A 38 -18.24 10.54 -22.43
C ALA A 38 -18.68 10.22 -23.88
N PRO A 39 -19.87 9.61 -24.08
CA PRO A 39 -20.41 9.38 -25.42
C PRO A 39 -20.51 10.66 -26.26
N THR A 40 -20.77 11.81 -25.62
CA THR A 40 -20.83 13.14 -26.26
C THR A 40 -19.47 13.64 -26.76
N ASP A 41 -18.37 13.14 -26.20
CA ASP A 41 -17.01 13.50 -26.60
C ASP A 41 -16.59 12.77 -27.88
N THR A 42 -17.38 11.78 -28.30
CA THR A 42 -17.14 10.98 -29.49
C THR A 42 -18.29 11.14 -30.49
N GLY A 43 -17.98 11.51 -31.73
CA GLY A 43 -18.98 11.54 -32.79
C GLY A 43 -19.59 10.15 -33.06
N PHE A 44 -20.79 10.09 -33.63
CA PHE A 44 -21.52 8.84 -33.89
C PHE A 44 -20.69 7.76 -34.60
N GLY A 45 -19.83 8.16 -35.56
CA GLY A 45 -18.95 7.24 -36.29
C GLY A 45 -17.82 6.62 -35.47
N TYR A 46 -17.54 7.14 -34.27
CA TYR A 46 -16.49 6.68 -33.38
C TYR A 46 -17.01 6.09 -32.06
N LYS A 47 -18.31 5.81 -31.99
CA LYS A 47 -18.94 5.32 -30.76
C LYS A 47 -18.24 4.08 -30.21
N THR A 48 -17.93 3.11 -31.06
CA THR A 48 -17.26 1.86 -30.63
C THR A 48 -15.88 2.12 -30.05
N GLN A 49 -15.11 3.03 -30.64
CA GLN A 49 -13.78 3.42 -30.14
C GLN A 49 -13.91 4.21 -28.84
N GLY A 50 -14.89 5.12 -28.75
CA GLY A 50 -15.22 5.87 -27.53
C GLY A 50 -15.58 4.96 -26.36
N ASP A 51 -16.48 4.00 -26.60
CA ASP A 51 -16.87 3.00 -25.60
C ASP A 51 -15.65 2.17 -25.13
N ALA A 52 -14.77 1.77 -26.06
CA ALA A 52 -13.57 1.02 -25.73
C ALA A 52 -12.59 1.83 -24.87
N ILE A 53 -12.38 3.10 -25.20
CA ILE A 53 -11.54 4.02 -24.41
C ILE A 53 -12.16 4.25 -23.03
N HIS A 54 -13.46 4.52 -22.95
CA HIS A 54 -14.17 4.69 -21.69
C HIS A 54 -14.02 3.47 -20.78
N ASN A 55 -14.27 2.27 -21.31
CA ASN A 55 -14.12 1.03 -20.55
C ASN A 55 -12.67 0.79 -20.11
N GLY A 56 -11.69 1.13 -20.96
CA GLY A 56 -10.27 1.07 -20.60
C GLY A 56 -9.93 2.02 -19.44
N LEU A 57 -10.47 3.25 -19.47
CA LEU A 57 -10.26 4.23 -18.40
C LEU A 57 -10.94 3.82 -17.09
N LEU A 58 -12.12 3.20 -17.14
CA LEU A 58 -12.76 2.58 -15.97
C LEU A 58 -11.87 1.48 -15.38
N ALA A 59 -11.30 0.62 -16.22
CA ALA A 59 -10.39 -0.43 -15.76
C ALA A 59 -9.12 0.16 -15.11
N VAL A 60 -8.56 1.23 -15.68
CA VAL A 60 -7.42 1.95 -15.07
C VAL A 60 -7.81 2.55 -13.72
N GLN A 61 -8.98 3.17 -13.62
CA GLN A 61 -9.46 3.74 -12.36
C GLN A 61 -9.60 2.66 -11.29
N GLN A 62 -10.15 1.49 -11.64
CA GLN A 62 -10.27 0.37 -10.70
C GLN A 62 -8.90 -0.17 -10.28
N TRP A 63 -7.99 -0.37 -11.24
CA TRP A 63 -6.65 -0.83 -10.96
C TRP A 63 -5.89 0.09 -10.00
N LEU A 64 -6.02 1.42 -10.15
CA LEU A 64 -5.42 2.39 -9.22
C LEU A 64 -6.02 2.29 -7.81
N LYS A 65 -7.33 2.06 -7.68
CA LYS A 65 -7.97 1.83 -6.37
C LYS A 65 -7.41 0.58 -5.71
N ASP A 66 -7.41 -0.54 -6.43
CA ASP A 66 -6.92 -1.82 -5.92
C ASP A 66 -5.44 -1.72 -5.51
N TRP A 67 -4.63 -1.01 -6.30
CA TRP A 67 -3.23 -0.76 -5.97
C TRP A 67 -3.06 0.08 -4.70
N SER A 68 -3.87 1.13 -4.55
CA SER A 68 -3.83 1.95 -3.32
C SER A 68 -4.22 1.15 -2.09
N GLU A 69 -5.26 0.31 -2.18
CA GLU A 69 -5.70 -0.55 -1.08
C GLU A 69 -4.63 -1.58 -0.71
N ALA A 70 -4.05 -2.28 -1.69
CA ALA A 70 -2.99 -3.25 -1.45
C ALA A 70 -1.75 -2.60 -0.80
N THR A 71 -1.39 -1.40 -1.23
CA THR A 71 -0.26 -0.64 -0.67
C THR A 71 -0.55 -0.21 0.77
N GLN A 72 -1.78 0.22 1.06
CA GLN A 72 -2.20 0.55 2.42
C GLN A 72 -2.15 -0.68 3.34
N LEU A 73 -2.74 -1.80 2.92
CA LEU A 73 -2.71 -3.06 3.68
C LEU A 73 -1.29 -3.54 3.95
N THR A 74 -0.39 -3.37 2.98
CA THR A 74 1.04 -3.68 3.16
C THR A 74 1.68 -2.79 4.23
N GLY A 75 1.39 -1.49 4.22
CA GLY A 75 1.87 -0.56 5.24
C GLY A 75 1.32 -0.85 6.63
N ASP A 76 0.08 -1.32 6.73
CA ASP A 76 -0.56 -1.71 7.99
C ASP A 76 0.04 -3.02 8.54
N ALA A 77 0.26 -4.02 7.69
CA ALA A 77 0.93 -5.26 8.06
C ALA A 77 2.36 -5.00 8.59
N MET A 78 3.13 -4.15 7.91
CA MET A 78 4.46 -3.75 8.39
C MET A 78 4.40 -3.05 9.76
N GLY A 79 3.38 -2.22 9.99
CA GLY A 79 3.16 -1.57 11.28
C GLY A 79 2.86 -2.59 12.40
N GLN A 80 2.01 -3.57 12.12
CA GLN A 80 1.72 -4.66 13.07
C GLN A 80 2.95 -5.48 13.41
N THR A 81 3.77 -5.85 12.41
CA THR A 81 5.02 -6.60 12.64
C THR A 81 5.97 -5.87 13.58
N VAL A 82 6.07 -4.52 13.49
CA VAL A 82 6.91 -3.75 14.43
C VAL A 82 6.37 -3.84 15.85
N VAL A 83 5.05 -3.73 16.03
CA VAL A 83 4.42 -3.82 17.37
C VAL A 83 4.72 -5.18 18.00
N GLU A 84 4.58 -6.26 17.23
CA GLU A 84 4.89 -7.62 17.70
C GLU A 84 6.35 -7.77 18.11
N VAL A 85 7.30 -7.35 17.26
CA VAL A 85 8.74 -7.41 17.57
C VAL A 85 9.07 -6.60 18.82
N SER A 86 8.55 -5.38 18.94
CA SER A 86 8.79 -4.53 20.12
C SER A 86 8.25 -5.13 21.42
N THR A 87 7.13 -5.85 21.33
CA THR A 87 6.53 -6.53 22.49
C THR A 87 7.39 -7.71 22.92
N VAL A 88 7.85 -8.53 21.97
CA VAL A 88 8.75 -9.67 22.24
C VAL A 88 10.08 -9.19 22.82
N ASP A 89 10.68 -8.13 22.27
CA ASP A 89 11.92 -7.55 22.79
C ASP A 89 11.75 -7.05 24.23
N LYS A 90 10.61 -6.41 24.53
CA LYS A 90 10.28 -5.97 25.88
C LYS A 90 10.13 -7.13 26.85
N GLU A 91 9.38 -8.17 26.48
CA GLU A 91 9.20 -9.38 27.29
C GLU A 91 10.53 -10.11 27.54
N ASN A 92 11.37 -10.24 26.52
CA ASN A 92 12.70 -10.84 26.64
C ASN A 92 13.62 -10.02 27.55
N SER A 93 13.59 -8.69 27.45
CA SER A 93 14.34 -7.80 28.34
C SER A 93 13.88 -7.95 29.79
N ASP A 94 12.57 -7.93 30.04
CA ASP A 94 11.98 -8.03 31.37
C ASP A 94 12.31 -9.41 32.00
N ASN A 95 12.25 -10.50 31.21
CA ASN A 95 12.65 -11.85 31.64
C ASN A 95 14.15 -11.97 31.93
N THR A 96 15.01 -11.35 31.11
CA THR A 96 16.47 -11.35 31.33
C THR A 96 16.83 -10.59 32.60
N GLN A 97 16.17 -9.46 32.87
CA GLN A 97 16.37 -8.69 34.10
C GLN A 97 15.92 -9.48 35.34
N GLN A 98 14.80 -10.20 35.27
CA GLN A 98 14.36 -11.09 36.36
C GLN A 98 15.27 -12.29 36.58
N ALA A 99 15.87 -12.86 35.52
CA ALA A 99 16.81 -13.97 35.65
C ALA A 99 18.18 -13.53 36.21
N ALA A 100 18.50 -12.23 36.13
CA ALA A 100 19.75 -11.65 36.64
C ALA A 100 19.64 -11.12 38.08
N SER A 101 18.44 -11.12 38.68
CA SER A 101 18.14 -10.73 40.06
C SER A 101 17.94 -11.94 40.97
#